data_AF-D1QWG6-F1
#
_entry.id   AF-D1QWG6-F1
#
_cell.length_a   1.000
_cell.length_b   1.000
_cell.length_c   1.000
_cell.angle_alpha   90.00
_cell.angle_beta   90.00
_cell.angle_gamma   90.00
#
_symmetry.space_group_name_H-M   'P 1'
#
loop_
_entity.id
_entity.type
_entity.pdbx_description
1 polymer ?
#
loop_
_entity_poly.entity_id
_entity_poly.type
_entity_poly.pdbx_seq_one_letter_code
_entity_poly.pdbx_strand_id
1 'polypeptide(L)'
;MPTAVHLLWLSYAERKFYQLDAELSENTKERMLKMFRKPYYMSDDNEHCRYFNLVITMLPGGKVWLHLNGIGRTAIVCDTLQAKEVHMELEDFDKDAFYTFKTLDNSCKLLLSDFEGAAENLEKHGVPLGLWDKYKEWYRYTTKIEFENKETKIDPHILSYFTNGDFYWDDDSISKDIQTSTKYLSFGWQVKDSIYDGHFYFDEDEILRVYPKAFGNEGKLKGELVVKVSKYNNWFDIFLQVGDKKYKLEKTKIHVFRWGVNEDGRDAAVFYNNHRNQHSSTLVFIGE
;
A
#
# COMPACT_ATOMS: atom_id res chain seq x y z
N MET A 1 14.33 -4.83 21.84
CA MET A 1 13.38 -3.95 21.12
C MET A 1 14.08 -2.63 20.87
N PRO A 2 14.03 -2.08 19.64
CA PRO A 2 14.57 -0.75 19.36
C PRO A 2 13.97 0.31 20.28
N THR A 3 14.79 1.24 20.75
CA THR A 3 14.38 2.33 21.65
C THR A 3 14.52 3.71 21.02
N ALA A 4 15.34 3.83 19.98
CA ALA A 4 15.58 5.05 19.22
C ALA A 4 15.86 4.72 17.76
N VAL A 5 15.77 5.74 16.91
CA VAL A 5 16.09 5.68 15.48
C VAL A 5 17.07 6.79 15.17
N HIS A 6 18.22 6.41 14.62
CA HIS A 6 19.26 7.31 14.15
C HIS A 6 19.45 7.08 12.65
N LEU A 7 19.20 8.09 11.84
CA LEU A 7 19.28 8.03 10.37
C LEU A 7 20.00 9.26 9.85
N LEU A 8 20.77 9.06 8.78
CA LEU A 8 21.30 10.12 7.94
C LEU A 8 21.13 9.64 6.49
N TRP A 9 20.45 10.41 5.65
CA TRP A 9 20.25 10.04 4.25
C TRP A 9 20.25 11.25 3.33
N LEU A 10 20.48 10.99 2.05
CA LEU A 10 20.37 11.94 0.96
C LEU A 10 19.08 11.67 0.17
N SER A 11 18.19 12.66 0.11
CA SER A 11 17.05 12.64 -0.82
C SER A 11 17.53 13.13 -2.19
N TYR A 12 17.64 12.23 -3.17
CA TYR A 12 18.11 12.59 -4.52
C TYR A 12 17.16 13.57 -5.21
N ALA A 13 15.85 13.37 -5.04
CA ALA A 13 14.82 14.23 -5.63
C ALA A 13 14.83 15.65 -5.04
N GLU A 14 15.13 15.79 -3.75
CA GLU A 14 15.17 17.09 -3.08
C GLU A 14 16.57 17.71 -3.06
N ARG A 15 17.62 16.92 -3.33
CA ARG A 15 19.03 17.29 -3.20
C ARG A 15 19.38 17.76 -1.78
N LYS A 16 18.84 17.06 -0.79
CA LYS A 16 18.93 17.43 0.63
C LYS A 16 19.35 16.27 1.50
N PHE A 17 20.19 16.57 2.47
CA PHE A 17 20.51 15.63 3.54
C PHE A 17 19.52 15.78 4.68
N TYR A 18 19.06 14.66 5.21
CA TYR A 18 18.17 14.61 6.35
C TYR A 18 18.81 13.78 7.44
N GLN A 19 18.73 14.28 8.68
CA GLN A 19 19.16 13.58 9.87
C GLN A 19 17.98 13.41 10.83
N LEU A 20 17.75 12.17 11.24
CA LEU A 20 16.83 11.84 12.33
C LEU A 20 17.66 11.36 13.51
N ASP A 21 17.43 11.96 14.67
CA ASP A 21 17.86 11.45 15.96
C ASP A 21 16.65 11.54 16.88
N ALA A 22 15.96 10.41 17.08
CA ALA A 22 14.69 10.38 17.78
C ALA A 22 14.56 9.15 18.68
N GLU A 23 14.27 9.40 19.96
CA GLU A 23 13.78 8.36 20.85
C GLU A 23 12.34 7.96 20.48
N LEU A 24 12.07 6.65 20.51
CA LEU A 24 10.73 6.15 20.27
C LEU A 24 9.88 6.35 21.52
N SER A 25 8.67 6.87 21.32
CA SER A 25 7.68 7.02 22.38
C SER A 25 7.37 5.68 23.07
N GLU A 26 7.01 5.71 24.35
CA GLU A 26 6.60 4.48 25.05
C GLU A 26 5.46 3.76 24.33
N ASN A 27 4.48 4.50 23.80
CA ASN A 27 3.38 3.93 23.03
C ASN A 27 3.86 3.16 21.79
N THR A 28 4.80 3.72 21.03
CA THR A 28 5.41 3.06 19.88
C THR A 28 6.15 1.78 20.30
N LYS A 29 6.96 1.86 21.36
CA LYS A 29 7.73 0.72 21.88
C LYS A 29 6.82 -0.40 22.36
N GLU A 30 5.77 -0.08 23.13
CA GLU A 30 4.76 -1.04 23.61
C GLU A 30 3.99 -1.67 22.45
N ARG A 31 3.54 -0.85 21.48
CA ARG A 31 2.84 -1.33 20.28
C ARG A 31 3.70 -2.32 19.51
N MET A 32 4.96 -1.96 19.23
CA MET A 32 5.89 -2.84 18.54
C MET A 32 6.13 -4.14 19.33
N LEU A 33 6.41 -4.03 20.63
CA LEU A 33 6.65 -5.21 21.49
C LEU A 33 5.44 -6.16 21.50
N LYS A 34 4.23 -5.61 21.60
CA LYS A 34 2.99 -6.37 21.54
C LYS A 34 2.84 -7.09 20.21
N MET A 35 3.13 -6.41 19.10
CA MET A 35 3.02 -6.99 17.75
C MET A 35 4.07 -8.08 17.50
N PHE A 36 5.34 -7.90 17.91
CA PHE A 36 6.35 -8.97 17.83
C PHE A 36 5.98 -10.21 18.67
N ARG A 37 5.35 -10.00 19.84
CA ARG A 37 4.99 -11.08 20.77
C ARG A 37 3.67 -11.75 20.46
N LYS A 38 2.72 -11.08 19.80
CA LYS A 38 1.42 -11.67 19.48
C LYS A 38 1.50 -12.34 18.11
N PRO A 39 1.35 -13.68 18.00
CA PRO A 39 1.24 -14.32 16.70
C PRO A 39 -0.05 -13.88 16.00
N TYR A 40 -0.04 -13.96 14.68
CA TYR A 40 -1.24 -13.85 13.86
C TYR A 40 -1.39 -15.11 13.00
N TYR A 41 -2.62 -15.42 12.63
CA TYR A 41 -2.93 -16.61 11.84
C TYR A 41 -2.80 -16.26 10.36
N MET A 42 -1.96 -16.99 9.63
CA MET A 42 -1.87 -16.88 8.19
C MET A 42 -2.66 -18.01 7.58
N SER A 43 -3.72 -17.64 6.88
CA SER A 43 -4.73 -18.58 6.41
C SER A 43 -4.20 -19.43 5.23
N ASP A 44 -3.33 -18.88 4.38
CA ASP A 44 -2.75 -19.58 3.21
C ASP A 44 -1.89 -20.80 3.61
N ASP A 45 -0.97 -20.63 4.57
CA ASP A 45 -0.12 -21.73 5.08
C ASP A 45 -0.75 -22.48 6.27
N ASN A 46 -1.93 -22.04 6.75
CA ASN A 46 -2.58 -22.57 7.96
C ASN A 46 -1.67 -22.56 9.20
N GLU A 47 -0.86 -21.52 9.36
CA GLU A 47 0.16 -21.42 10.41
C GLU A 47 0.05 -20.13 11.23
N HIS A 48 0.73 -20.10 12.38
CA HIS A 48 0.85 -18.91 13.21
C HIS A 48 2.18 -18.22 12.94
N CYS A 49 2.12 -17.06 12.29
CA CYS A 49 3.26 -16.24 11.96
C CYS A 49 3.46 -15.12 12.99
N ARG A 50 4.62 -14.45 12.90
CA ARG A 50 4.97 -13.29 13.72
C ARG A 50 5.58 -12.23 12.83
N TYR A 51 5.48 -10.98 13.26
CA TYR A 51 6.36 -9.95 12.72
C TYR A 51 7.80 -10.27 13.10
N PHE A 52 8.74 -10.04 12.18
CA PHE A 52 10.16 -10.28 12.42
C PHE A 52 11.05 -9.15 11.89
N ASN A 53 10.51 -8.25 11.08
CA ASN A 53 11.24 -7.12 10.52
C ASN A 53 10.67 -5.77 10.99
N LEU A 54 11.56 -4.81 11.23
CA LEU A 54 11.23 -3.39 11.30
C LEU A 54 11.64 -2.78 9.95
N VAL A 55 10.69 -2.12 9.29
CA VAL A 55 10.90 -1.39 8.05
C VAL A 55 10.88 0.10 8.38
N ILE A 56 11.87 0.84 7.85
CA ILE A 56 12.00 2.28 8.01
C ILE A 56 11.81 2.89 6.62
N THR A 57 10.75 3.68 6.47
CA THR A 57 10.44 4.36 5.21
C THR A 57 10.84 5.83 5.33
N MET A 58 11.85 6.23 4.56
CA MET A 58 12.33 7.61 4.46
C MET A 58 11.52 8.32 3.38
N LEU A 59 10.76 9.34 3.77
CA LEU A 59 9.80 10.02 2.92
C LEU A 59 10.24 11.46 2.62
N PRO A 60 9.73 12.05 1.53
CA PRO A 60 10.01 13.44 1.20
C PRO A 60 9.74 14.43 2.33
N GLY A 61 10.52 15.50 2.34
CA GLY A 61 10.45 16.52 3.38
C GLY A 61 10.95 16.03 4.75
N GLY A 62 11.67 14.91 4.80
CA GLY A 62 12.26 14.38 6.04
C GLY A 62 11.30 13.55 6.90
N LYS A 63 10.10 13.21 6.41
CA LYS A 63 9.16 12.36 7.15
C LYS A 63 9.71 10.93 7.25
N VAL A 64 9.45 10.26 8.37
CA VAL A 64 9.85 8.86 8.55
C VAL A 64 8.68 8.04 9.08
N TRP A 65 8.36 6.95 8.39
CA TRP A 65 7.40 5.96 8.86
C TRP A 65 8.12 4.69 9.29
N LEU A 66 7.57 4.05 10.31
CA LEU A 66 8.01 2.76 10.81
C LEU A 66 6.90 1.75 10.63
N HIS A 67 7.21 0.62 9.98
CA HIS A 67 6.30 -0.51 9.84
C HIS A 67 6.93 -1.76 10.46
N LEU A 68 6.07 -2.66 10.92
CA LEU A 68 6.48 -4.04 11.17
C LEU A 68 6.06 -4.90 10.00
N ASN A 69 6.96 -5.76 9.56
CA ASN A 69 6.73 -6.71 8.48
C ASN A 69 6.89 -8.16 8.98
N GLY A 70 6.01 -9.01 8.48
CA GLY A 70 6.04 -10.46 8.59
C GLY A 70 5.48 -11.11 7.33
N ILE A 71 5.39 -12.43 7.30
CA ILE A 71 4.82 -13.14 6.14
C ILE A 71 3.37 -12.72 5.96
N GLY A 72 3.02 -12.29 4.74
CA GLY A 72 1.66 -11.90 4.39
C GLY A 72 1.12 -10.69 5.16
N ARG A 73 1.97 -9.90 5.85
CA ARG A 73 1.51 -8.83 6.72
C ARG A 73 2.51 -7.71 6.92
N THR A 74 2.06 -6.47 6.71
CA THR A 74 2.78 -5.25 7.07
C THR A 74 1.83 -4.28 7.77
N ALA A 75 2.29 -3.66 8.85
CA ALA A 75 1.48 -2.72 9.62
C ALA A 75 2.33 -1.59 10.18
N ILE A 76 1.87 -0.36 10.00
CA ILE A 76 2.49 0.85 10.49
C ILE A 76 2.44 0.88 12.02
N VAL A 77 3.53 1.29 12.65
CA VAL A 77 3.64 1.42 14.10
C VAL A 77 3.98 2.85 14.54
N CYS A 78 4.54 3.66 13.65
CA CYS A 78 4.78 5.09 13.86
C CYS A 78 4.81 5.83 12.53
N ASP A 79 4.11 6.96 12.46
CA ASP A 79 3.97 7.79 11.25
C ASP A 79 4.25 9.29 11.51
N THR A 80 4.84 9.59 12.67
CA THR A 80 5.01 10.95 13.20
C THR A 80 6.46 11.41 13.27
N LEU A 81 7.43 10.56 12.91
CA LEU A 81 8.84 10.92 12.97
C LEU A 81 9.19 11.92 11.85
N GLN A 82 10.00 12.90 12.21
CA GLN A 82 10.40 14.00 11.34
C GLN A 82 11.88 14.28 11.51
N ALA A 83 12.65 14.00 10.47
CA ALA A 83 14.05 14.39 10.37
C ALA A 83 14.19 15.89 10.10
N LYS A 84 15.35 16.40 10.44
CA LYS A 84 15.75 17.77 10.12
C LYS A 84 16.61 17.76 8.88
N GLU A 85 16.41 18.73 8.01
CA GLU A 85 17.38 19.03 6.95
C GLU A 85 18.70 19.45 7.61
N VAL A 86 19.80 18.90 7.12
CA VAL A 86 21.15 19.24 7.57
C VAL A 86 22.01 19.66 6.38
N HIS A 87 22.96 20.53 6.63
CA HIS A 87 23.97 20.90 5.63
C HIS A 87 25.20 20.02 5.83
N MET A 88 25.66 19.41 4.73
CA MET A 88 26.78 18.48 4.70
C MET A 88 27.38 18.50 3.30
N GLU A 89 28.70 18.40 3.20
CA GLU A 89 29.38 18.22 1.92
C GLU A 89 29.23 16.78 1.43
N LEU A 90 29.10 16.58 0.11
CA LEU A 90 28.98 15.22 -0.45
C LEU A 90 30.17 14.34 -0.04
N GLU A 91 31.39 14.88 0.02
CA GLU A 91 32.58 14.14 0.43
C GLU A 91 32.50 13.65 1.88
N ASP A 92 31.85 14.40 2.77
CA ASP A 92 31.65 13.99 4.17
C ASP A 92 30.59 12.89 4.29
N PHE A 93 29.57 12.92 3.44
CA PHE A 93 28.49 11.92 3.41
C PHE A 93 28.92 10.60 2.76
N ASP A 94 29.49 10.69 1.55
CA ASP A 94 29.88 9.56 0.71
C ASP A 94 31.07 9.95 -0.17
N LYS A 95 32.27 9.56 0.28
CA LYS A 95 33.53 9.82 -0.41
C LYS A 95 33.56 9.19 -1.79
N ASP A 96 33.02 7.99 -1.95
CA ASP A 96 33.07 7.27 -3.22
C ASP A 96 32.15 7.92 -4.25
N ALA A 97 30.96 8.36 -3.84
CA ALA A 97 30.07 9.18 -4.67
C ALA A 97 30.74 10.51 -5.05
N PHE A 98 31.41 11.18 -4.11
CA PHE A 98 32.17 12.39 -4.41
C PHE A 98 33.30 12.14 -5.42
N TYR A 99 34.11 11.09 -5.26
CA TYR A 99 35.18 10.78 -6.19
C TYR A 99 34.67 10.48 -7.60
N THR A 100 33.50 9.83 -7.70
CA THR A 100 32.87 9.44 -8.95
C THR A 100 32.19 10.62 -9.65
N PHE A 101 31.38 11.41 -8.94
CA PHE A 101 30.49 12.41 -9.53
C PHE A 101 30.91 13.87 -9.30
N LYS A 102 31.86 14.11 -8.39
CA LYS A 102 32.43 15.41 -7.98
C LYS A 102 31.49 16.38 -7.28
N THR A 103 30.20 16.38 -7.59
CA THR A 103 29.23 17.32 -6.99
C THR A 103 27.95 16.60 -6.58
N LEU A 104 27.27 17.15 -5.57
CA LEU A 104 25.96 16.65 -5.13
C LEU A 104 24.96 16.60 -6.29
N ASP A 105 24.91 17.65 -7.10
CA ASP A 105 24.00 17.73 -8.25
C ASP A 105 24.25 16.64 -9.28
N ASN A 106 25.51 16.35 -9.59
CA ASN A 106 25.86 15.29 -10.54
C ASN A 106 25.49 13.91 -9.97
N SER A 107 25.75 13.67 -8.68
CA SER A 107 25.36 12.42 -8.00
C SER A 107 23.85 12.22 -8.05
N CYS A 108 23.08 13.20 -7.61
CA CYS A 108 21.62 13.13 -7.60
C CYS A 108 21.07 12.94 -9.01
N LYS A 109 21.61 13.65 -10.02
CA LYS A 109 21.16 13.52 -11.40
C LYS A 109 21.41 12.11 -11.96
N LEU A 110 22.58 11.52 -11.70
CA LEU A 110 22.88 10.18 -12.21
C LEU A 110 22.06 9.11 -11.47
N LEU A 111 21.97 9.19 -10.14
CA LEU A 111 21.19 8.22 -9.36
C LEU A 111 19.70 8.28 -9.70
N LEU A 112 19.15 9.45 -10.03
CA LEU A 112 17.79 9.57 -10.57
C LEU A 112 17.65 8.96 -11.96
N SER A 113 18.73 8.87 -12.75
CA SER A 113 18.66 8.31 -14.11
C SER A 113 18.54 6.79 -14.13
N ASP A 114 18.79 6.11 -13.01
CA ASP A 114 18.49 4.68 -12.83
C ASP A 114 16.97 4.42 -12.82
N PHE A 115 16.16 5.47 -12.63
CA PHE A 115 14.70 5.42 -12.64
C PHE A 115 14.16 6.10 -13.90
N GLU A 116 13.71 5.30 -14.87
CA GLU A 116 13.20 5.80 -16.15
C GLU A 116 12.09 6.84 -15.96
N GLY A 117 12.27 8.03 -16.55
CA GLY A 117 11.30 9.13 -16.48
C GLY A 117 11.27 9.90 -15.15
N ALA A 118 12.03 9.51 -14.14
CA ALA A 118 11.99 10.14 -12.82
C ALA A 118 12.50 11.59 -12.85
N ALA A 119 13.56 11.86 -13.60
CA ALA A 119 14.13 13.21 -13.72
C ALA A 119 13.16 14.18 -14.42
N GLU A 120 12.56 13.76 -15.54
CA GLU A 120 11.59 14.55 -16.30
C GLU A 120 10.31 14.78 -15.49
N ASN A 121 9.83 13.75 -14.78
CA ASN A 121 8.66 13.86 -13.92
C ASN A 121 8.92 14.82 -12.76
N LEU A 122 10.09 14.74 -12.12
CA LEU A 122 10.50 15.64 -11.05
C LEU A 122 10.63 17.09 -11.55
N GLU A 123 11.19 17.32 -12.74
CA GLU A 123 11.29 18.67 -13.33
C GLU A 123 9.89 19.26 -13.58
N LYS A 124 8.96 18.44 -14.07
CA LYS A 124 7.62 18.88 -14.45
C LYS A 124 6.66 19.04 -13.26
N HIS A 125 6.75 18.16 -12.27
CA HIS A 125 5.76 18.04 -11.20
C HIS A 125 6.31 18.38 -9.80
N GLY A 126 7.62 18.38 -9.63
CA GLY A 126 8.27 18.56 -8.34
C GLY A 126 8.03 17.38 -7.39
N VAL A 127 8.54 17.51 -6.16
CA VAL A 127 8.36 16.52 -5.11
C VAL A 127 6.99 16.70 -4.43
N PRO A 128 6.13 15.67 -4.35
CA PRO A 128 4.78 15.81 -3.82
C PRO A 128 4.75 15.74 -2.28
N LEU A 129 5.30 16.75 -1.59
CA LEU A 129 5.48 16.77 -0.12
C LEU A 129 4.22 16.48 0.72
N GLY A 130 3.04 16.79 0.19
CA GLY A 130 1.75 16.57 0.86
C GLY A 130 1.09 15.21 0.59
N LEU A 131 1.66 14.37 -0.28
CA LEU A 131 1.03 13.12 -0.71
C LEU A 131 0.86 12.13 0.43
N TRP A 132 1.92 11.91 1.22
CA TRP A 132 1.89 10.98 2.34
C TRP A 132 0.97 11.41 3.48
N ASP A 133 0.66 12.71 3.60
CA ASP A 133 -0.36 13.15 4.55
C ASP A 133 -1.77 12.70 4.14
N LYS A 134 -2.03 12.60 2.83
CA LYS A 134 -3.28 12.02 2.31
C LYS A 134 -3.27 10.49 2.45
N TYR A 135 -2.14 9.85 2.18
CA TYR A 135 -2.03 8.39 2.27
C TYR A 135 -2.25 7.83 3.67
N LYS A 136 -1.91 8.61 4.72
CA LYS A 136 -2.13 8.21 6.11
C LYS A 136 -3.53 8.55 6.63
N GLU A 137 -4.37 9.22 5.84
CA GLU A 137 -5.75 9.48 6.25
C GLU A 137 -6.50 8.16 6.44
N TRP A 138 -7.07 7.97 7.63
CA TRP A 138 -7.83 6.79 7.98
C TRP A 138 -9.33 7.05 7.89
N TYR A 139 -10.07 5.99 7.58
CA TYR A 139 -11.52 5.98 7.42
C TYR A 139 -12.11 4.77 8.14
N ARG A 140 -13.36 4.90 8.60
CA ARG A 140 -14.05 3.83 9.31
C ARG A 140 -14.85 2.96 8.34
N TYR A 141 -14.25 1.90 7.82
CA TYR A 141 -14.95 1.02 6.89
C TYR A 141 -14.43 -0.41 6.90
N THR A 142 -15.30 -1.31 6.46
CA THR A 142 -14.99 -2.72 6.17
C THR A 142 -15.11 -3.01 4.68
N THR A 143 -14.43 -4.04 4.19
CA THR A 143 -14.61 -4.53 2.81
C THR A 143 -15.77 -5.53 2.76
N LYS A 144 -16.62 -5.42 1.74
CA LYS A 144 -17.76 -6.31 1.50
C LYS A 144 -17.77 -6.76 0.04
N ILE A 145 -17.68 -8.07 -0.17
CA ILE A 145 -17.74 -8.68 -1.50
C ILE A 145 -19.09 -9.37 -1.66
N GLU A 146 -19.83 -9.02 -2.71
CA GLU A 146 -21.16 -9.56 -3.00
C GLU A 146 -21.18 -10.24 -4.37
N PHE A 147 -21.75 -11.44 -4.44
CA PHE A 147 -21.96 -12.14 -5.71
C PHE A 147 -23.44 -12.15 -6.10
N GLU A 148 -23.72 -11.83 -7.36
CA GLU A 148 -25.06 -11.99 -7.95
C GLU A 148 -25.42 -13.49 -8.03
N ASN A 149 -24.46 -14.33 -8.43
CA ASN A 149 -24.63 -15.78 -8.40
C ASN A 149 -24.50 -16.32 -6.96
N LYS A 150 -25.59 -16.86 -6.42
CA LYS A 150 -25.69 -17.37 -5.04
C LYS A 150 -24.99 -18.71 -4.81
N GLU A 151 -24.60 -19.41 -5.87
CA GLU A 151 -23.80 -20.64 -5.77
C GLU A 151 -22.29 -20.36 -5.65
N THR A 152 -21.89 -19.09 -5.71
CA THR A 152 -20.47 -18.69 -5.62
C THR A 152 -19.92 -18.94 -4.23
N LYS A 153 -18.74 -19.54 -4.16
CA LYS A 153 -17.96 -19.70 -2.92
C LYS A 153 -16.77 -18.76 -2.98
N ILE A 154 -16.72 -17.80 -2.07
CA ILE A 154 -15.57 -16.91 -1.93
C ILE A 154 -14.41 -17.67 -1.28
N ASP A 155 -13.20 -17.41 -1.76
CA ASP A 155 -11.98 -17.79 -1.06
C ASP A 155 -11.80 -16.88 0.16
N PRO A 156 -11.64 -17.42 1.38
CA PRO A 156 -11.40 -16.61 2.57
C PRO A 156 -10.09 -15.80 2.52
N HIS A 157 -9.15 -16.13 1.64
CA HIS A 157 -7.87 -15.43 1.47
C HIS A 157 -8.04 -14.14 0.65
N ILE A 158 -8.56 -13.10 1.30
CA ILE A 158 -8.66 -11.77 0.70
C ILE A 158 -7.41 -10.96 1.06
N LEU A 159 -6.70 -10.46 0.06
CA LEU A 159 -5.52 -9.63 0.23
C LEU A 159 -5.88 -8.16 0.05
N SER A 160 -5.58 -7.32 1.04
CA SER A 160 -5.80 -5.88 0.95
C SER A 160 -4.51 -5.12 1.19
N TYR A 161 -4.22 -4.14 0.32
CA TYR A 161 -3.14 -3.17 0.49
C TYR A 161 -3.71 -1.77 0.60
N PHE A 162 -3.09 -0.96 1.43
CA PHE A 162 -3.55 0.38 1.76
C PHE A 162 -2.51 1.45 1.41
N THR A 163 -2.96 2.69 1.32
CA THR A 163 -2.11 3.84 0.93
C THR A 163 -0.98 4.13 1.91
N ASN A 164 -1.13 3.79 3.19
CA ASN A 164 -0.06 3.93 4.18
C ASN A 164 1.00 2.81 4.13
N GLY A 165 0.93 1.88 3.17
CA GLY A 165 1.84 0.73 3.07
C GLY A 165 1.45 -0.45 3.95
N ASP A 166 0.36 -0.37 4.71
CA ASP A 166 -0.20 -1.53 5.37
C ASP A 166 -0.68 -2.53 4.33
N PHE A 167 -0.52 -3.81 4.61
CA PHE A 167 -1.20 -4.86 3.88
C PHE A 167 -1.39 -6.09 4.77
N TYR A 168 -2.44 -6.84 4.50
CA TYR A 168 -2.69 -8.09 5.18
C TYR A 168 -3.62 -8.99 4.38
N TRP A 169 -3.50 -10.29 4.64
CA TRP A 169 -4.52 -11.28 4.30
C TRP A 169 -5.64 -11.26 5.35
N ASP A 170 -6.87 -11.50 4.91
CA ASP A 170 -8.02 -11.51 5.78
C ASP A 170 -7.92 -12.70 6.75
N ASP A 171 -7.75 -12.39 8.04
CA ASP A 171 -7.75 -13.33 9.16
C ASP A 171 -8.60 -12.74 10.32
N ASP A 172 -8.98 -13.56 11.30
CA ASP A 172 -9.84 -13.15 12.43
C ASP A 172 -9.12 -12.26 13.47
N SER A 173 -7.82 -12.02 13.32
CA SER A 173 -6.98 -11.34 14.32
C SER A 173 -6.89 -9.82 14.15
N ILE A 174 -7.39 -9.27 13.03
CA ILE A 174 -7.27 -7.85 12.67
C ILE A 174 -8.59 -7.13 12.88
N SER A 175 -8.54 -5.98 13.55
CA SER A 175 -9.68 -5.05 13.55
C SER A 175 -9.76 -4.39 12.18
N LYS A 176 -10.85 -4.66 11.46
CA LYS A 176 -11.06 -4.21 10.07
C LYS A 176 -11.89 -2.94 9.98
N ASP A 177 -12.03 -2.19 11.07
CA ASP A 177 -12.97 -1.08 11.17
C ASP A 177 -12.33 0.30 10.98
N ILE A 178 -11.00 0.42 10.98
CA ILE A 178 -10.26 1.67 10.73
C ILE A 178 -9.05 1.37 9.85
N GLN A 179 -9.04 1.94 8.65
CA GLN A 179 -8.03 1.66 7.63
C GLN A 179 -7.79 2.90 6.77
N THR A 180 -6.63 3.03 6.14
CA THR A 180 -6.43 4.05 5.09
C THR A 180 -7.07 3.59 3.79
N SER A 181 -7.07 4.41 2.73
CA SER A 181 -7.72 4.01 1.46
C SER A 181 -7.13 2.71 0.90
N THR A 182 -7.98 1.81 0.42
CA THR A 182 -7.52 0.58 -0.25
C THR A 182 -6.94 0.96 -1.62
N LYS A 183 -5.65 0.67 -1.82
CA LYS A 183 -4.97 0.86 -3.12
C LYS A 183 -5.07 -0.36 -4.02
N TYR A 184 -5.13 -1.54 -3.40
CA TYR A 184 -5.21 -2.80 -4.11
C TYR A 184 -5.96 -3.85 -3.29
N LEU A 185 -6.76 -4.66 -3.97
CA LEU A 185 -7.53 -5.75 -3.41
C LEU A 185 -7.38 -6.99 -4.31
N SER A 186 -7.16 -8.15 -3.71
CA SER A 186 -7.15 -9.45 -4.40
C SER A 186 -8.05 -10.43 -3.68
N PHE A 187 -8.81 -11.23 -4.41
CA PHE A 187 -9.55 -12.35 -3.83
C PHE A 187 -9.92 -13.38 -4.89
N GLY A 188 -9.95 -14.65 -4.46
CA GLY A 188 -10.43 -15.77 -5.25
C GLY A 188 -11.92 -16.05 -5.06
N TRP A 189 -12.55 -16.67 -6.05
CA TRP A 189 -13.88 -17.28 -5.89
C TRP A 189 -14.08 -18.46 -6.84
N GLN A 190 -14.93 -19.40 -6.43
CA GLN A 190 -15.28 -20.58 -7.19
C GLN A 190 -16.74 -20.55 -7.61
N VAL A 191 -16.99 -20.89 -8.88
CA VAL A 191 -18.32 -21.16 -9.42
C VAL A 191 -18.29 -22.51 -10.13
N LYS A 192 -19.00 -23.49 -9.59
CA LYS A 192 -18.98 -24.88 -10.09
C LYS A 192 -17.54 -25.39 -10.20
N ASP A 193 -17.11 -25.79 -11.40
CA ASP A 193 -15.79 -26.37 -11.65
C ASP A 193 -14.75 -25.33 -12.11
N SER A 194 -15.06 -24.03 -11.98
CA SER A 194 -14.14 -22.94 -12.32
C SER A 194 -13.75 -22.13 -11.10
N ILE A 195 -12.45 -21.89 -10.96
CA ILE A 195 -11.86 -20.97 -9.99
C ILE A 195 -11.48 -19.68 -10.71
N TYR A 196 -11.69 -18.55 -10.05
CA TYR A 196 -11.34 -17.23 -10.49
C TYR A 196 -10.43 -16.58 -9.46
N ASP A 197 -9.44 -15.81 -9.92
CA ASP A 197 -8.63 -14.92 -9.07
C ASP A 197 -8.72 -13.51 -9.65
N GLY A 198 -9.18 -12.56 -8.83
CA GLY A 198 -9.41 -11.19 -9.23
C GLY A 198 -8.47 -10.23 -8.53
N HIS A 199 -7.78 -9.42 -9.33
CA HIS A 199 -6.91 -8.34 -8.90
C HIS A 199 -7.53 -6.99 -9.25
N PHE A 200 -7.68 -6.14 -8.24
CA PHE A 200 -8.34 -4.83 -8.34
C PHE A 200 -7.35 -3.74 -7.93
N TYR A 201 -6.84 -3.00 -8.92
CA TYR A 201 -5.92 -1.88 -8.74
C TYR A 201 -6.74 -0.58 -8.79
N PHE A 202 -6.84 0.10 -7.66
CA PHE A 202 -7.60 1.34 -7.56
C PHE A 202 -6.81 2.51 -8.17
N ASP A 203 -7.52 3.48 -8.76
CA ASP A 203 -6.90 4.69 -9.29
C ASP A 203 -6.55 5.64 -8.14
N GLU A 204 -5.29 6.03 -8.03
CA GLU A 204 -4.78 6.88 -6.94
C GLU A 204 -5.58 8.19 -6.81
N ASP A 205 -5.68 8.97 -7.89
CA ASP A 205 -6.40 10.24 -7.92
C ASP A 205 -7.89 10.07 -7.57
N GLU A 206 -8.51 8.97 -8.02
CA GLU A 206 -9.89 8.65 -7.69
C GLU A 206 -10.05 8.39 -6.20
N ILE A 207 -9.26 7.51 -5.60
CA ILE A 207 -9.46 7.14 -4.19
C ILE A 207 -9.10 8.30 -3.25
N LEU A 208 -8.03 9.06 -3.53
CA LEU A 208 -7.65 10.24 -2.74
C LEU A 208 -8.70 11.35 -2.78
N ARG A 209 -9.59 11.35 -3.79
CA ARG A 209 -10.71 12.29 -3.88
C ARG A 209 -12.00 11.72 -3.31
N VAL A 210 -12.27 10.43 -3.53
CA VAL A 210 -13.56 9.80 -3.24
C VAL A 210 -13.67 9.41 -1.77
N TYR A 211 -12.61 8.90 -1.14
CA TYR A 211 -12.63 8.51 0.27
C TYR A 211 -12.93 9.68 1.22
N PRO A 212 -12.20 10.83 1.18
CA PRO A 212 -12.52 11.98 2.03
C PRO A 212 -13.95 12.49 1.79
N LYS A 213 -14.40 12.48 0.53
CA LYS A 213 -15.77 12.88 0.16
C LYS A 213 -16.83 11.95 0.74
N ALA A 214 -16.57 10.64 0.77
CA ALA A 214 -17.52 9.64 1.22
C ALA A 214 -17.68 9.64 2.75
N PHE A 215 -16.56 9.61 3.47
CA PHE A 215 -16.51 9.45 4.93
C PHE A 215 -16.47 10.78 5.71
N GLY A 216 -16.26 11.89 5.00
CA GLY A 216 -16.02 13.21 5.59
C GLY A 216 -14.58 13.40 6.04
N ASN A 217 -14.18 14.66 6.25
CA ASN A 217 -12.79 15.09 6.51
C ASN A 217 -12.12 14.53 7.77
N GLU A 218 -12.82 13.75 8.60
CA GLU A 218 -12.27 13.16 9.84
C GLU A 218 -12.55 11.65 9.97
N GLY A 219 -12.98 10.97 8.90
CA GLY A 219 -13.26 9.52 8.96
C GLY A 219 -14.34 9.13 9.97
N LYS A 220 -15.18 10.09 10.40
CA LYS A 220 -16.17 9.89 11.48
C LYS A 220 -17.30 8.96 11.07
N LEU A 221 -17.70 9.00 9.79
CA LEU A 221 -18.77 8.17 9.27
C LEU A 221 -18.28 6.73 9.09
N LYS A 222 -19.16 5.77 9.38
CA LYS A 222 -18.92 4.36 9.11
C LYS A 222 -19.48 3.98 7.74
N GLY A 223 -18.81 3.08 7.04
CA GLY A 223 -19.27 2.60 5.75
C GLY A 223 -18.61 1.29 5.32
N GLU A 224 -18.79 0.95 4.04
CA GLU A 224 -18.26 -0.26 3.44
C GLU A 224 -17.60 0.06 2.10
N LEU A 225 -16.47 -0.58 1.79
CA LEU A 225 -15.98 -0.72 0.42
C LEU A 225 -16.68 -1.95 -0.18
N VAL A 226 -17.60 -1.73 -1.12
CA VAL A 226 -18.40 -2.80 -1.72
C VAL A 226 -17.86 -3.16 -3.10
N VAL A 227 -17.59 -4.44 -3.32
CA VAL A 227 -17.29 -5.01 -4.66
C VAL A 227 -18.41 -5.99 -5.00
N LYS A 228 -19.21 -5.65 -6.01
CA LYS A 228 -20.25 -6.56 -6.53
C LYS A 228 -19.77 -7.26 -7.79
N VAL A 229 -19.80 -8.58 -7.78
CA VAL A 229 -19.45 -9.42 -8.93
C VAL A 229 -20.73 -9.93 -9.59
N SER A 230 -20.89 -9.64 -10.89
CA SER A 230 -22.02 -10.14 -11.67
C SER A 230 -22.04 -11.67 -11.77
N LYS A 231 -23.19 -12.25 -12.14
CA LYS A 231 -23.32 -13.69 -12.37
C LYS A 231 -22.45 -14.23 -13.50
N TYR A 232 -21.89 -13.34 -14.32
CA TYR A 232 -20.99 -13.65 -15.44
C TYR A 232 -19.51 -13.57 -15.05
N ASN A 233 -19.18 -13.19 -13.81
CA ASN A 233 -17.83 -13.07 -13.26
C ASN A 233 -16.90 -12.06 -13.98
N ASN A 234 -17.42 -11.24 -14.90
CA ASN A 234 -16.63 -10.31 -15.73
C ASN A 234 -17.15 -8.87 -15.71
N TRP A 235 -18.14 -8.58 -14.85
CA TRP A 235 -18.64 -7.23 -14.61
C TRP A 235 -18.69 -6.96 -13.11
N PHE A 236 -18.22 -5.77 -12.75
CA PHE A 236 -17.95 -5.37 -11.37
C PHE A 236 -18.55 -3.98 -11.10
N ASP A 237 -19.30 -3.84 -10.01
CA ASP A 237 -19.76 -2.55 -9.48
C ASP A 237 -19.04 -2.30 -8.15
N ILE A 238 -18.20 -1.25 -8.12
CA ILE A 238 -17.30 -0.97 -7.00
C ILE A 238 -17.61 0.43 -6.46
N PHE A 239 -17.91 0.52 -5.17
CA PHE A 239 -18.28 1.78 -4.54
C PHE A 239 -18.07 1.79 -3.03
N LEU A 240 -17.92 2.98 -2.46
CA LEU A 240 -18.05 3.20 -1.03
C LEU A 240 -19.52 3.42 -0.66
N GLN A 241 -20.04 2.65 0.28
CA GLN A 241 -21.38 2.80 0.85
C GLN A 241 -21.28 3.51 2.21
N VAL A 242 -21.88 4.70 2.34
CA VAL A 242 -21.92 5.45 3.59
C VAL A 242 -23.34 5.94 3.84
N GLY A 243 -24.01 5.37 4.86
CA GLY A 243 -25.46 5.51 5.01
C GLY A 243 -26.18 5.05 3.75
N ASP A 244 -27.09 5.85 3.21
CA ASP A 244 -27.82 5.55 1.97
C ASP A 244 -27.07 5.96 0.69
N LYS A 245 -25.89 6.60 0.82
CA LYS A 245 -25.13 7.14 -0.32
C LYS A 245 -24.11 6.15 -0.86
N LYS A 246 -24.00 6.10 -2.18
CA LYS A 246 -23.00 5.34 -2.93
C LYS A 246 -22.03 6.28 -3.63
N TYR A 247 -20.73 6.04 -3.46
CA TYR A 247 -19.66 6.76 -4.13
C TYR A 247 -18.88 5.78 -5.01
N LYS A 248 -19.14 5.81 -6.32
CA LYS A 248 -18.54 4.86 -7.26
C LYS A 248 -17.04 5.08 -7.45
N LEU A 249 -16.33 3.98 -7.68
CA LEU A 249 -14.93 3.91 -8.09
C LEU A 249 -14.90 3.34 -9.50
N GLU A 250 -14.90 4.21 -10.50
CA GLU A 250 -15.14 3.86 -11.90
C GLU A 250 -13.84 3.62 -12.69
N LYS A 251 -12.69 4.04 -12.13
CA LYS A 251 -11.39 3.93 -12.81
C LYS A 251 -10.58 2.71 -12.41
N THR A 252 -11.07 1.89 -11.48
CA THR A 252 -10.39 0.66 -11.04
C THR A 252 -9.97 -0.21 -12.22
N LYS A 253 -8.68 -0.55 -12.27
CA LYS A 253 -8.14 -1.52 -13.22
C LYS A 253 -8.30 -2.92 -12.64
N ILE A 254 -8.86 -3.82 -13.43
CA ILE A 254 -9.27 -5.15 -12.98
C ILE A 254 -8.67 -6.19 -13.90
N HIS A 255 -8.01 -7.18 -13.31
CA HIS A 255 -7.47 -8.35 -14.00
C HIS A 255 -8.02 -9.60 -13.32
N VAL A 256 -8.67 -10.49 -14.08
CA VAL A 256 -9.23 -11.73 -13.57
C VAL A 256 -8.67 -12.89 -14.36
N PHE A 257 -8.14 -13.86 -13.65
CA PHE A 257 -7.69 -15.13 -14.17
C PHE A 257 -8.73 -16.23 -13.89
N ARG A 258 -8.72 -17.30 -14.68
CA ARG A 258 -9.60 -18.45 -14.49
C ARG A 258 -8.90 -19.75 -14.86
N TRP A 259 -9.13 -20.78 -14.05
CA TRP A 259 -8.70 -22.16 -14.29
C TRP A 259 -9.76 -23.15 -13.78
N GLY A 260 -9.64 -24.41 -14.17
CA GLY A 260 -10.48 -25.49 -13.67
C GLY A 260 -10.08 -25.94 -12.26
N VAL A 261 -11.03 -26.46 -11.47
CA VAL A 261 -10.75 -26.99 -10.11
C VAL A 261 -9.72 -28.14 -10.07
N ASN A 262 -9.48 -28.79 -11.21
CA ASN A 262 -8.50 -29.87 -11.36
C ASN A 262 -7.22 -29.41 -12.09
N GLU A 263 -7.09 -28.12 -12.36
CA GLU A 263 -5.95 -27.51 -13.04
C GLU A 263 -5.09 -26.74 -12.03
N ASP A 264 -3.81 -26.53 -12.37
CA ASP A 264 -2.92 -25.70 -11.57
C ASP A 264 -3.22 -24.21 -11.85
N GLY A 265 -3.17 -23.36 -10.82
CA GLY A 265 -3.32 -21.91 -10.99
C GLY A 265 -2.26 -21.30 -11.92
N ARG A 266 -1.13 -21.98 -12.12
CA ARG A 266 -0.12 -21.60 -13.13
C ARG A 266 -0.61 -21.73 -14.57
N ASP A 267 -1.64 -22.53 -14.81
CA ASP A 267 -2.30 -22.68 -16.12
C ASP A 267 -3.45 -21.69 -16.31
N ALA A 268 -3.62 -20.74 -15.38
CA ALA A 268 -4.75 -19.82 -15.41
C ALA A 268 -4.73 -18.93 -16.66
N ALA A 269 -5.85 -18.91 -17.36
CA ALA A 269 -6.05 -18.05 -18.51
C ALA A 269 -6.63 -16.70 -18.08
N VAL A 270 -6.27 -15.63 -18.79
CA VAL A 270 -6.92 -14.32 -18.62
C VAL A 270 -8.40 -14.44 -18.97
N PHE A 271 -9.27 -14.25 -17.99
CA PHE A 271 -10.71 -14.30 -18.14
C PHE A 271 -11.31 -12.90 -18.40
N TYR A 272 -10.84 -11.89 -17.66
CA TYR A 272 -11.24 -10.50 -17.84
C TYR A 272 -10.07 -9.57 -17.57
N ASN A 273 -9.93 -8.53 -18.40
CA ASN A 273 -8.89 -7.51 -18.22
C ASN A 273 -9.35 -6.22 -18.91
N ASN A 274 -9.55 -5.15 -18.13
CA ASN A 274 -9.98 -3.83 -18.62
C ASN A 274 -8.82 -2.84 -18.90
N HIS A 275 -7.58 -3.32 -18.83
CA HIS A 275 -6.34 -2.55 -19.01
C HIS A 275 -5.30 -3.32 -19.83
N ARG A 276 -5.72 -4.07 -20.85
CA ARG A 276 -4.85 -4.94 -21.66
C ARG A 276 -3.64 -4.24 -22.30
N ASN A 277 -3.70 -2.93 -22.45
CA ASN A 277 -2.64 -2.12 -23.04
C ASN A 277 -1.55 -1.72 -22.03
N GLN A 278 -1.71 -2.07 -20.76
CA GLN A 278 -0.83 -1.72 -19.66
C GLN A 278 -0.57 -2.96 -18.82
N HIS A 279 0.70 -3.25 -18.53
CA HIS A 279 1.04 -4.38 -17.67
C HIS A 279 0.70 -4.07 -16.22
N SER A 280 0.11 -5.03 -15.48
CA SER A 280 -0.36 -4.80 -14.10
C SER A 280 0.74 -4.38 -13.14
N SER A 281 2.00 -4.77 -13.36
CA SER A 281 3.16 -4.33 -12.56
C SER A 281 3.48 -2.82 -12.69
N THR A 282 2.89 -2.13 -13.66
CA THR A 282 3.06 -0.68 -13.84
C THR A 282 1.94 0.12 -13.18
N LEU A 283 0.96 -0.55 -12.56
CA LEU A 283 -0.14 0.07 -11.82
C LEU A 283 0.30 0.36 -10.39
N VAL A 284 1.27 1.26 -10.26
CA VAL A 284 1.84 1.69 -8.99
C VAL A 284 1.41 3.12 -8.68
N PHE A 285 1.34 3.44 -7.39
CA PHE A 285 1.06 4.78 -6.92
C PHE A 285 2.33 5.65 -6.97
N ILE A 286 2.17 6.97 -7.02
CA ILE A 286 3.32 7.90 -7.06
C ILE A 286 4.26 7.73 -5.85
N GLY A 287 3.72 7.30 -4.70
CA GLY A 287 4.53 7.12 -3.48
C GLY A 287 5.15 5.73 -3.29
N GLU A 288 5.16 4.87 -4.32
CA GLU A 288 5.84 3.56 -4.34
C GLU A 288 7.13 3.60 -5.17
#